data_AF-A0A842PJI5-F1
#
_entry.id   AF-A0A842PJI5-F1
#
_cell.length_a   1.000
_cell.length_b   1.000
_cell.length_c   1.000
_cell.angle_alpha   90.00
_cell.angle_beta   90.00
_cell.angle_gamma   90.00
#
_symmetry.space_group_name_H-M   'P 1'
#
loop_
_entity.id
_entity.type
_entity.pdbx_description
1 polymer ?
#
loop_
_entity_poly.entity_id
_entity_poly.type
_entity_poly.pdbx_seq_one_letter_code
_entity_poly.pdbx_strand_id
1 'polypeptide(L)'
;MTYDLYETDKAEKSRKRLEKGGTHIKKSIRKAYEKLSQNPEFGTTFLEGTLRGKRRLKFMGNRLRITFAICEQCRSLGHKELNNCHDCERIPNKAIKIFDVFFRGRGY
;
A
#
# COMPACT_ATOMS: atom_id res chain seq x y z
N MET A 1 9.90 15.02 -3.96
CA MET A 1 8.44 15.20 -4.15
C MET A 1 7.72 14.17 -3.29
N THR A 2 6.64 14.54 -2.61
CA THR A 2 5.93 13.63 -1.68
C THR A 2 4.54 13.28 -2.19
N TYR A 3 4.16 12.01 -2.12
CA TYR A 3 2.83 11.48 -2.46
C TYR A 3 1.95 11.42 -1.21
N ASP A 4 0.68 11.77 -1.38
CA ASP A 4 -0.33 11.64 -0.34
C ASP A 4 -0.74 10.18 -0.17
N LEU A 5 -0.91 9.73 1.07
CA LEU A 5 -1.30 8.35 1.38
C LEU A 5 -2.78 8.29 1.75
N TYR A 6 -3.54 7.50 1.00
CA TYR A 6 -4.94 7.23 1.27
C TYR A 6 -5.10 5.75 1.61
N GLU A 7 -5.76 5.44 2.72
CA GLU A 7 -6.09 4.06 3.08
C GLU A 7 -7.50 3.71 2.60
N THR A 8 -7.74 2.42 2.38
CA THR A 8 -9.09 1.85 2.37
C THR A 8 -9.48 1.46 3.79
N ASP A 9 -10.78 1.30 4.07
CA ASP A 9 -11.26 0.83 5.38
C ASP A 9 -10.61 -0.49 5.79
N LYS A 10 -10.38 -1.37 4.80
CA LYS A 10 -9.68 -2.64 5.01
C LYS A 10 -8.23 -2.40 5.46
N ALA A 11 -7.48 -1.58 4.73
CA ALA A 11 -6.09 -1.26 5.06
C ALA A 11 -5.96 -0.60 6.43
N GLU A 12 -6.85 0.35 6.74
CA GLU A 12 -6.86 1.04 8.03
C GLU A 12 -7.10 0.06 9.18
N LYS A 13 -8.09 -0.83 9.05
CA LYS A 13 -8.39 -1.88 10.04
C LYS A 13 -7.20 -2.83 10.22
N SER A 14 -6.58 -3.28 9.13
CA SER A 14 -5.39 -4.14 9.15
C SER A 14 -4.23 -3.43 9.86
N ARG A 15 -3.92 -2.19 9.49
CA ARG A 15 -2.86 -1.38 10.11
C ARG A 15 -3.11 -1.22 11.60
N LYS A 16 -4.30 -0.77 12.02
CA LYS A 16 -4.66 -0.57 13.43
C LYS A 16 -4.49 -1.86 14.24
N ARG A 17 -4.89 -3.01 13.68
CA ARG A 17 -4.68 -4.32 14.33
C ARG A 17 -3.21 -4.64 14.51
N LEU A 18 -2.39 -4.42 13.48
CA LEU A 18 -0.95 -4.68 13.52
C LEU A 18 -0.20 -3.75 14.48
N GLU A 19 -0.61 -2.48 14.58
CA GLU A 19 -0.02 -1.53 15.52
C GLU A 19 -0.26 -1.92 16.98
N LYS A 20 -1.38 -2.60 17.29
CA LYS A 20 -1.62 -3.19 18.61
C LYS A 20 -0.67 -4.36 18.92
N GLY A 21 -0.10 -5.00 17.90
CA GLY A 21 0.82 -6.13 18.04
C GLY A 21 2.24 -5.75 18.49
N GLY A 22 2.56 -4.45 18.59
CA GLY A 22 3.81 -3.99 19.21
C GLY A 22 4.40 -2.72 18.58
N THR A 23 5.20 -2.00 19.38
CA THR A 23 5.85 -0.74 18.97
C THR A 23 6.79 -0.90 17.78
N HIS A 24 7.47 -2.04 17.65
CA HIS A 24 8.36 -2.33 16.55
C HIS A 24 7.61 -2.45 15.20
N ILE A 25 6.42 -3.08 15.19
CA ILE A 25 5.58 -3.21 13.99
C ILE A 25 5.08 -1.83 13.57
N LYS A 26 4.58 -1.03 14.52
CA LYS A 26 4.13 0.34 14.27
C LYS A 26 5.24 1.21 13.67
N LYS A 27 6.45 1.17 14.23
CA LYS A 27 7.62 1.90 13.68
C LYS A 27 7.94 1.44 12.25
N SER A 28 7.87 0.14 11.98
CA SER A 28 8.15 -0.41 10.65
C SER A 28 7.10 -0.04 9.61
N ILE A 29 5.81 -0.05 9.97
CA ILE A 29 4.73 0.43 9.09
C ILE A 29 4.94 1.89 8.74
N ARG A 30 5.21 2.75 9.75
CA ARG A 30 5.48 4.17 9.53
C ARG A 30 6.66 4.38 8.58
N LYS A 31 7.78 3.68 8.79
CA LYS A 31 8.94 3.76 7.89
C LYS A 31 8.61 3.31 6.46
N ALA A 32 7.78 2.28 6.32
CA ALA A 32 7.35 1.83 5.00
C ALA A 32 6.43 2.85 4.31
N TYR A 33 5.56 3.53 5.05
CA TYR A 33 4.69 4.60 4.55
C TYR A 33 5.51 5.83 4.14
N GLU A 34 6.48 6.24 4.95
CA GLU A 34 7.43 7.31 4.62
C GLU A 34 8.17 6.99 3.31
N LYS A 35 8.67 5.76 3.15
CA LYS A 35 9.29 5.32 1.89
C LYS A 35 8.34 5.40 0.69
N LEU A 36 7.11 4.91 0.84
CA LEU A 36 6.09 4.97 -0.22
C LEU A 36 5.78 6.41 -0.61
N SER A 37 5.65 7.31 0.37
CA SER A 37 5.37 8.72 0.09
C SER A 37 6.51 9.42 -0.68
N GLN A 38 7.76 9.00 -0.49
CA GLN A 38 8.91 9.62 -1.15
C GLN A 38 9.19 9.04 -2.53
N ASN A 39 9.13 7.71 -2.66
CA ASN A 39 9.36 7.01 -3.91
C ASN A 39 8.54 5.71 -3.96
N PRO A 40 7.30 5.76 -4.47
CA PRO A 40 6.41 4.61 -4.46
C PRO A 40 6.79 3.51 -5.46
N GLU A 41 7.67 3.79 -6.42
CA GLU A 41 8.07 2.79 -7.41
C GLU A 41 9.25 1.95 -6.91
N PHE A 42 10.14 2.56 -6.13
CA PHE A 42 11.38 1.94 -5.70
C PHE A 42 11.19 0.72 -4.78
N GLY A 43 11.77 -0.41 -5.19
CA GLY A 43 11.71 -1.66 -4.42
C GLY A 43 10.31 -2.28 -4.35
N THR A 44 9.44 -1.94 -5.30
CA THR A 44 8.07 -2.45 -5.39
C THR A 44 7.90 -3.34 -6.61
N THR A 45 6.94 -4.26 -6.52
CA THR A 45 6.65 -5.23 -7.60
C THR A 45 5.20 -5.10 -8.02
N PHE A 46 4.95 -5.14 -9.32
CA PHE A 46 3.59 -5.28 -9.83
C PHE A 46 3.04 -6.64 -9.45
N LEU A 47 1.75 -6.66 -9.13
CA LEU A 47 1.01 -7.88 -8.87
C LEU A 47 0.28 -8.32 -10.15
N GLU A 48 0.10 -9.63 -10.27
CA GLU A 48 -0.50 -10.28 -11.43
C GLU A 48 -1.86 -10.91 -11.06
N GLY A 49 -2.56 -11.45 -12.05
CA GLY A 49 -3.85 -12.13 -11.88
C GLY A 49 -4.94 -11.22 -11.32
N THR A 50 -5.63 -11.68 -10.27
CA THR A 50 -6.73 -10.94 -9.61
C THR A 50 -6.28 -9.66 -8.90
N LEU A 51 -4.97 -9.44 -8.76
CA LEU A 51 -4.39 -8.24 -8.16
C LEU A 51 -3.71 -7.34 -9.20
N ARG A 52 -3.93 -7.59 -10.50
CA ARG A 52 -3.41 -6.77 -11.59
C ARG A 52 -3.75 -5.30 -11.39
N GLY A 53 -2.76 -4.45 -11.61
CA GLY A 53 -2.88 -3.00 -11.41
C GLY A 53 -2.57 -2.51 -10.00
N LYS A 54 -2.22 -3.42 -9.08
CA LYS A 54 -1.68 -3.12 -7.76
C LYS A 54 -0.17 -3.41 -7.72
N ARG A 55 0.51 -2.73 -6.82
CA ARG A 55 1.91 -2.92 -6.47
C ARG A 55 2.03 -3.44 -5.05
N ARG A 56 3.13 -4.11 -4.77
CA ARG A 56 3.49 -4.60 -3.45
C ARG A 56 4.86 -4.10 -3.05
N LEU A 57 4.91 -3.44 -1.90
CA LEU A 57 6.14 -3.15 -1.17
C LEU A 57 6.37 -4.26 -0.16
N LYS A 58 7.58 -4.82 -0.16
CA LYS A 58 8.05 -5.74 0.87
C LYS A 58 9.02 -4.99 1.79
N PHE A 59 8.83 -5.12 3.09
CA PHE A 59 9.69 -4.52 4.10
C PHE A 59 10.02 -5.55 5.20
N MET A 60 11.12 -5.34 5.92
CA MET A 60 11.63 -6.29 6.94
C MET A 60 11.77 -7.73 6.42
N GLY A 61 12.50 -7.94 5.31
CA GLY A 61 12.73 -9.29 4.78
C GLY A 61 11.43 -10.03 4.46
N ASN A 62 10.46 -9.34 3.83
CA ASN A 62 9.16 -9.88 3.42
C ASN A 62 8.16 -10.18 4.56
N ARG A 63 8.47 -9.79 5.81
CA ARG A 63 7.52 -9.89 6.93
C ARG A 63 6.40 -8.87 6.80
N LEU A 64 6.73 -7.62 6.48
CA LEU A 64 5.73 -6.59 6.22
C LEU A 64 5.49 -6.48 4.72
N ARG A 65 4.24 -6.56 4.30
CA ARG A 65 3.80 -6.43 2.91
C ARG A 65 2.71 -5.38 2.85
N ILE A 66 2.91 -4.37 2.00
CA ILE A 66 1.90 -3.33 1.75
C ILE A 66 1.47 -3.47 0.31
N THR A 67 0.16 -3.62 0.09
CA THR A 67 -0.44 -3.66 -1.24
C THR A 67 -1.07 -2.31 -1.53
N PHE A 68 -0.67 -1.66 -2.61
CA PHE A 68 -1.07 -0.30 -2.92
C PHE A 68 -1.19 -0.07 -4.43
N ALA A 69 -1.77 1.04 -4.87
CA ALA A 69 -1.68 1.52 -6.24
C ALA A 69 -1.27 3.00 -6.24
N ILE A 70 -0.47 3.40 -7.24
CA ILE A 70 -0.16 4.81 -7.49
C ILE A 70 -1.28 5.36 -8.36
N CYS A 71 -1.95 6.43 -7.93
CA CYS A 71 -3.19 6.87 -8.57
C CYS A 71 -2.96 7.37 -10.00
N GLU A 72 -1.91 8.17 -10.23
CA GLU A 72 -1.48 8.59 -11.57
C GLU A 72 -1.27 7.39 -12.50
N GLN A 73 -0.48 6.41 -12.07
CA GLN A 73 -0.21 5.21 -12.88
C GLN A 73 -1.45 4.36 -13.10
N CYS A 74 -2.31 4.23 -12.09
CA CYS A 74 -3.57 3.50 -12.21
C CYS A 74 -4.49 4.12 -13.29
N ARG A 75 -4.54 5.46 -13.37
CA ARG A 75 -5.31 6.19 -14.39
C ARG A 75 -4.68 6.05 -15.77
N SER A 76 -3.37 6.25 -15.86
CA SER A 76 -2.62 6.16 -17.11
C SER A 76 -2.72 4.77 -17.75
N LEU A 77 -2.71 3.70 -16.95
CA LEU A 77 -2.80 2.31 -17.42
C LEU A 77 -4.23 1.77 -17.51
N GLY A 78 -5.25 2.58 -17.26
CA GLY A 78 -6.65 2.14 -17.34
C GLY A 78 -7.05 1.10 -16.28
N HIS A 79 -6.33 1.01 -15.15
CA HIS A 79 -6.59 0.02 -14.09
C HIS A 79 -7.74 0.41 -13.13
N LYS A 80 -8.55 1.42 -13.46
CA LYS A 80 -9.63 1.94 -12.58
C LYS A 80 -10.62 0.83 -12.23
N GLU A 81 -11.08 0.08 -13.22
CA GLU A 81 -12.05 -1.02 -13.05
C GLU A 81 -11.44 -2.22 -12.32
N LEU A 82 -10.16 -2.53 -12.54
CA LEU A 82 -9.47 -3.61 -11.84
C LEU A 82 -9.32 -3.33 -10.34
N ASN A 83 -9.11 -2.07 -9.99
CA ASN A 83 -8.86 -1.66 -8.61
C ASN A 83 -10.14 -1.34 -7.82
N ASN A 84 -11.31 -1.27 -8.48
CA ASN A 84 -12.62 -0.95 -7.86
C ASN A 84 -12.55 0.26 -6.91
N CYS A 85 -11.87 1.31 -7.36
CA CYS A 85 -11.67 2.52 -6.56
C CYS A 85 -12.87 3.47 -6.73
N HIS A 86 -13.86 3.37 -5.83
CA HIS A 86 -15.08 4.19 -5.88
C HIS A 86 -14.82 5.69 -5.66
N ASP A 87 -13.73 6.04 -4.97
CA ASP A 87 -13.30 7.40 -4.68
C ASP A 87 -12.20 7.92 -5.62
N CYS A 88 -11.98 7.24 -6.75
CA CYS A 88 -10.90 7.56 -7.68
C CYS A 88 -10.96 9.00 -8.20
N GLU A 89 -12.14 9.60 -8.36
CA GLU A 89 -12.25 10.98 -8.88
C GLU A 89 -11.90 12.05 -7.85
N ARG A 90 -11.90 11.70 -6.56
CA ARG A 90 -11.60 12.63 -5.46
C ARG A 90 -10.14 12.61 -5.04
N ILE A 91 -9.41 11.55 -5.37
CA ILE A 91 -8.01 11.39 -4.98
C ILE A 91 -7.11 12.07 -6.04
N PRO A 92 -6.12 12.90 -5.67
CA PRO A 92 -5.24 13.54 -6.64
C PRO A 92 -4.34 12.53 -7.40
N ASN A 93 -3.70 12.94 -8.49
CA ASN A 93 -2.74 12.10 -9.23
C ASN A 93 -1.54 11.70 -8.35
N LYS A 94 -1.05 12.67 -7.56
CA LYS A 94 0.10 12.53 -6.68
C LYS A 94 -0.25 11.85 -5.35
N ALA A 95 -0.96 10.73 -5.44
CA ALA A 95 -1.44 9.98 -4.30
C ALA A 95 -1.25 8.47 -4.49
N ILE A 96 -1.21 7.77 -3.37
CA ILE A 96 -1.11 6.33 -3.28
C ILE A 96 -2.30 5.81 -2.49
N LYS A 97 -3.03 4.86 -3.07
CA LYS A 97 -4.13 4.17 -2.39
C LYS A 97 -3.63 2.85 -1.83
N ILE A 98 -3.71 2.68 -0.51
CA ILE A 98 -3.31 1.46 0.20
C ILE A 98 -4.54 0.56 0.37
N PHE A 99 -4.43 -0.65 -0.18
CA PHE A 99 -5.51 -1.65 -0.15
C PHE A 99 -5.36 -2.65 0.99
N ASP A 100 -4.12 -2.95 1.40
CA ASP A 100 -3.89 -3.88 2.50
C ASP A 100 -2.51 -3.70 3.14
N VAL A 101 -2.44 -3.97 4.43
CA VAL A 101 -1.20 -4.00 5.22
C VAL A 101 -1.14 -5.34 5.93
N PHE A 102 -0.20 -6.18 5.52
CA PHE A 102 -0.05 -7.52 6.04
C PHE A 102 1.29 -7.68 6.73
N PHE A 103 1.29 -8.29 7.92
CA PHE A 103 2.50 -8.66 8.63
C PHE A 103 2.50 -10.16 8.90
N ARG A 104 3.53 -10.85 8.42
CA ARG A 104 3.81 -12.24 8.78
C ARG A 104 4.54 -12.25 10.12
N GLY A 105 3.79 -12.46 11.21
CA GLY A 105 4.38 -12.92 12.48
C GLY A 105 5.07 -14.26 12.26
N ARG A 106 6.09 -14.59 13.08
CA ARG A 106 6.71 -15.92 13.07
C ARG A 106 5.60 -16.98 13.21
N GLY A 107 5.26 -17.63 12.11
CA GLY A 107 4.86 -19.02 12.13
C GLY A 107 6.16 -19.80 12.15
N TYR A 108 6.24 -20.68 13.14
CA TYR A 108 7.29 -21.67 13.44
C TYR A 108 8.02 -22.16 12.20
#